data_AF-W2N2E7-F1
#
_entry.id   AF-W2N2E7-F1
#
_cell.length_a   1.000
_cell.length_b   1.000
_cell.length_c   1.000
_cell.angle_alpha   90.00
_cell.angle_beta   90.00
_cell.angle_gamma   90.00
#
_symmetry.space_group_name_H-M   'P 1'
#
loop_
_entity.id
_entity.type
_entity.pdbx_description
1 polymer ?
#
loop_
_entity_poly.entity_id
_entity_poly.type
_entity_poly.pdbx_seq_one_letter_code
_entity_poly.pdbx_strand_id
1 'polypeptide(L)' 'MVAVVADNMETNKAIARRIDVPLVGCATHRFNLVVRERLEPHMKIIKK' A
#
# COMPACT_ATOMS: atom_id res chain seq x y z
N MET A 1 -4.03 -7.21 13.70
CA MET A 1 -3.93 -7.94 12.41
C MET A 1 -3.22 -7.03 11.42
N VAL A 2 -2.12 -7.49 10.81
CA VAL A 2 -1.31 -6.72 9.84
C VAL A 2 -1.58 -7.27 8.44
N ALA A 3 -1.71 -6.39 7.44
CA ALA A 3 -1.96 -6.76 6.05
C ALA A 3 -1.18 -5.84 5.11
N VAL A 4 -0.81 -6.33 3.94
CA VAL A 4 -0.24 -5.53 2.86
C VAL A 4 -1.38 -5.02 1.97
N VAL A 5 -1.41 -3.71 1.73
CA VAL A 5 -2.30 -3.09 0.75
C VAL A 5 -1.43 -2.68 -0.44
N ALA A 6 -1.46 -3.49 -1.49
CA ALA A 6 -0.68 -3.27 -2.71
C ALA A 6 -1.47 -3.80 -3.92
N ASP A 7 -1.09 -3.44 -5.14
CA ASP A 7 -1.80 -3.95 -6.32
C ASP A 7 -1.63 -5.48 -6.47
N ASN A 8 -2.51 -6.12 -7.23
CA ASN A 8 -2.59 -7.59 -7.35
C ASN A 8 -1.50 -8.22 -8.24
N MET A 9 -0.37 -7.55 -8.43
CA MET A 9 0.77 -8.05 -9.21
C MET A 9 1.51 -9.18 -8.47
N GLU A 10 2.10 -10.10 -9.24
CA GLU A 10 2.80 -11.29 -8.72
C GLU A 10 3.94 -10.94 -7.76
N THR A 11 4.65 -9.84 -7.98
CA THR A 11 5.70 -9.36 -7.08
C THR A 11 5.17 -9.07 -5.68
N ASN A 12 4.05 -8.35 -5.57
CA ASN A 12 3.44 -8.01 -4.30
C ASN A 12 2.89 -9.24 -3.57
N LYS A 13 2.29 -10.17 -4.33
CA LYS A 13 1.86 -11.48 -3.78
C LYS A 13 3.05 -12.26 -3.23
N ALA A 14 4.17 -12.28 -3.96
CA ALA A 14 5.36 -13.00 -3.55
C ALA A 14 6.00 -12.37 -2.30
N ILE A 15 5.95 -11.04 -2.15
CA ILE A 15 6.39 -10.36 -0.93
C ILE A 15 5.45 -10.68 0.24
N ALA A 16 4.14 -10.53 0.06
CA ALA A 16 3.14 -10.81 1.10
C ALA A 16 3.23 -12.26 1.62
N ARG A 17 3.45 -13.22 0.71
CA ARG A 17 3.72 -14.63 1.06
C ARG A 17 5.03 -14.81 1.83
N ARG A 18 6.11 -14.12 1.44
CA ARG A 18 7.41 -14.22 2.13
C ARG A 18 7.40 -13.67 3.56
N ILE A 19 6.56 -12.68 3.82
CA ILE A 19 6.42 -12.07 5.15
C ILE A 19 5.20 -12.60 5.93
N ASP A 20 4.51 -13.61 5.38
CA ASP A 20 3.36 -14.30 5.98
C ASP A 20 2.20 -13.37 6.41
N VAL A 21 1.80 -12.45 5.52
CA VAL A 21 0.65 -11.55 5.76
C VAL A 21 -0.33 -11.52 4.59
N PRO A 22 -1.63 -11.27 4.83
CA PRO A 22 -2.61 -11.16 3.75
C PRO A 22 -2.33 -9.95 2.84
N LEU A 23 -2.55 -10.14 1.53
CA LEU A 23 -2.54 -9.08 0.52
C LEU A 23 -3.98 -8.62 0.21
N VAL A 24 -4.26 -7.34 0.37
CA VAL A 24 -5.55 -6.72 0.06
C VAL A 24 -5.43 -5.95 -1.26
N GLY A 25 -5.56 -6.65 -2.39
CA GLY A 25 -5.40 -6.04 -3.72
C GLY A 25 -6.57 -5.18 -4.19
N CYS A 26 -7.80 -5.57 -3.83
CA CYS A 26 -9.02 -4.95 -4.33
C CYS A 26 -9.24 -3.52 -3.77
N ALA A 27 -8.78 -3.27 -2.55
CA ALA A 27 -8.96 -1.97 -1.89
C ALA A 27 -7.79 -1.00 -2.12
N THR A 28 -6.70 -1.44 -2.77
CA THR A 28 -5.48 -0.66 -2.93
C THR A 28 -5.70 0.67 -3.64
N HIS A 29 -6.58 0.70 -4.64
CA HIS A 29 -6.88 1.96 -5.34
C HIS A 29 -7.50 3.01 -4.41
N ARG A 30 -8.52 2.63 -3.63
CA ARG A 30 -9.17 3.54 -2.66
C ARG A 30 -8.21 3.94 -1.54
N PHE A 31 -7.41 2.99 -1.06
CA PHE A 31 -6.37 3.26 -0.06
C PHE A 31 -5.35 4.29 -0.58
N ASN A 32 -4.84 4.11 -1.80
CA ASN A 32 -3.87 5.03 -2.39
C ASN A 32 -4.44 6.44 -2.58
N LEU A 33 -5.74 6.59 -2.92
CA LEU A 33 -6.39 7.90 -3.02
C LEU A 33 -6.41 8.62 -1.67
N VAL A 34 -6.86 7.94 -0.61
CA VAL A 34 -6.92 8.51 0.74
C VAL A 34 -5.54 8.83 1.27
N VAL A 35 -4.57 7.93 1.08
CA VAL A 35 -3.18 8.15 1.49
C VAL A 35 -2.58 9.35 0.76
N ARG A 36 -2.84 9.50 -0.55
CA ARG A 36 -2.36 10.65 -1.32
C ARG A 36 -2.91 11.97 -0.77
N GLU A 37 -4.23 12.04 -0.54
CA GLU A 37 -4.87 13.22 0.05
C GLU A 37 -4.30 13.53 1.45
N ARG A 38 -4.15 12.50 2.29
CA ARG A 38 -3.64 12.66 3.66
C ARG A 38 -2.18 13.10 3.71
N LEU A 39 -1.36 12.64 2.75
CA LEU A 39 0.07 12.94 2.68
C LEU A 39 0.38 14.22 1.90
N GLU A 40 -0.53 14.75 1.09
CA GLU A 40 -0.37 16.01 0.34
C GLU A 40 0.18 17.17 1.21
N PRO A 41 -0.37 17.48 2.40
CA PRO A 41 0.16 18.56 3.25
C PRO A 41 1.57 18.27 3.80
N HIS A 42 1.97 17.00 3.85
CA HIS A 42 3.26 16.55 4.37
C HIS A 42 4.29 16.29 3.26
N MET A 43 3.91 16.42 1.98
CA MET A 43 4.79 16.11 0.84
C MET A 43 6.07 16.95 0.82
N LYS A 44 6.06 18.16 1.39
CA LYS A 44 7.26 19.01 1.52
C LYS A 44 8.34 18.40 2.43
N ILE A 45 7.95 17.53 3.35
CA ILE A 45 8.85 16.83 4.29
C ILE A 45 9.31 15.50 3.68
N ILE A 46 8.45 14.87 2.87
CA ILE A 46 8.69 13.56 2.25
C ILE A 46 9.54 13.67 0.98
N LYS A 47 9.39 14.75 0.20
CA LYS A 47 10.26 15.02 -0.95
C LYS A 47 11.60 15.55 -0.43
N LYS A 48 12.61 14.68 -0.48
CA LYS A 48 14.02 15.03 -0.33
C LYS A 48 14.54 15.73 -1.59
#